data_AF-A0A2A3JHV5-F1
#
_entry.id   AF-A0A2A3JHV5-F1
#
_cell.length_a   1.000
_cell.length_b   1.000
_cell.length_c   1.000
_cell.angle_alpha   90.00
_cell.angle_beta   90.00
_cell.angle_gamma   90.00
#
_symmetry.space_group_name_H-M   'P 1'
#
loop_
_entity.id
_entity.type
_entity.pdbx_description
1 polymer ?
#
loop_
_entity_poly.entity_id
_entity_poly.type
_entity_poly.pdbx_seq_one_letter_code
_entity_poly.pdbx_strand_id
1 'polypeptide(L)'
;MMTPVPRTARHRADPDAAVPPCADCIADSAGGLTFDVTETGEPGAALLVLRHRESHEAVSLPLTPTGDGRLRAALPSGVALPEGRWDAYVQVAGGEPRRLAPGVDDLRSLVARVPSGSLGHVAVRIPYATRHGNLSVRSWLRAPHAEAVELYRAERGLGVRGRVYGVPLAPDAYAEVCHRDAAGPPIRVEVAVEQAEFGFTVAYGALRPGVWDLWLRPAGEGGPRVRIARLLDAIADKRLFLIHPRVPVKTLYGPVEAGPSYTRDNDLSVTVTAAG
;
A
#
# COMPACT_ATOMS: atom_id res chain seq x y z
N MET A 1 -44.09 30.70 -23.75
CA MET A 1 -43.60 30.24 -22.43
C MET A 1 -42.54 29.19 -22.67
N MET A 2 -41.26 29.54 -22.49
CA MET A 2 -40.11 28.63 -22.54
C MET A 2 -39.26 28.94 -21.31
N THR A 3 -39.02 27.92 -20.51
CA THR A 3 -38.42 27.95 -19.17
C THR A 3 -36.92 28.25 -19.25
N PRO A 4 -36.35 29.14 -18.43
CA PRO A 4 -34.92 29.42 -18.46
C PRO A 4 -34.11 28.28 -17.81
N VAL A 5 -32.97 27.96 -18.44
CA VAL A 5 -31.98 26.97 -17.96
C VAL A 5 -31.26 27.52 -16.72
N PRO A 6 -31.10 26.74 -15.64
CA PRO A 6 -30.40 27.23 -14.46
C PRO A 6 -28.89 27.31 -14.76
N ARG A 7 -28.34 28.53 -14.64
CA ARG A 7 -26.89 28.76 -14.59
C ARG A 7 -26.32 28.07 -13.36
N THR A 8 -25.46 27.09 -13.56
CA THR A 8 -24.59 26.56 -12.53
C THR A 8 -23.80 27.71 -11.91
N ALA A 9 -24.07 27.99 -10.64
CA ALA A 9 -23.27 28.91 -9.84
C ALA A 9 -21.86 28.33 -9.78
N ARG A 10 -20.91 28.98 -10.46
CA ARG A 10 -19.49 28.77 -10.18
C ARG A 10 -19.30 29.16 -8.71
N HIS A 11 -18.99 28.18 -7.88
CA HIS A 11 -18.58 28.39 -6.50
C HIS A 11 -17.42 29.38 -6.52
N ARG A 12 -17.67 30.64 -6.13
CA ARG A 12 -16.60 31.62 -5.89
C ARG A 12 -15.77 31.03 -4.76
N ALA A 13 -14.52 30.69 -5.05
CA ALA A 13 -13.56 30.45 -3.98
C ALA A 13 -13.51 31.72 -3.13
N ASP A 14 -13.73 31.56 -1.83
CA ASP A 14 -13.62 32.63 -0.85
C ASP A 14 -12.15 33.09 -0.83
N PRO A 15 -11.84 34.34 -1.21
CA PRO A 15 -10.47 34.85 -1.24
C PRO A 15 -9.85 34.96 0.16
N ASP A 16 -10.63 34.78 1.24
CA ASP A 16 -10.19 34.84 2.63
C ASP A 16 -10.12 33.45 3.31
N ALA A 17 -10.38 32.37 2.56
CA ALA A 17 -10.15 31.02 3.07
C ALA A 17 -8.64 30.80 3.25
N ALA A 18 -8.18 30.87 4.49
CA ALA A 18 -6.79 30.57 4.85
C ALA A 18 -6.36 29.25 4.19
N VAL A 19 -5.26 29.30 3.44
CA VAL A 19 -4.70 28.12 2.77
C VAL A 19 -4.45 27.06 3.84
N PRO A 20 -5.00 25.84 3.70
CA PRO A 20 -4.80 24.81 4.71
C PRO A 20 -3.30 24.50 4.81
N PRO A 21 -2.77 24.26 6.03
CA PRO A 21 -1.37 23.92 6.18
C PRO A 21 -1.06 22.68 5.35
N CYS A 22 0.05 22.72 4.61
CA CYS A 22 0.47 21.60 3.78
C CYS A 22 1.78 21.00 4.28
N ALA A 23 2.06 19.77 3.86
CA ALA A 23 3.31 19.10 4.18
C ALA A 23 3.92 18.46 2.94
N ASP A 24 5.19 18.77 2.71
CA ASP A 24 6.03 17.98 1.80
C ASP A 24 6.50 16.74 2.55
N CYS A 25 6.56 15.60 1.87
CA CYS A 25 6.98 14.36 2.48
C CYS A 25 8.20 13.77 1.75
N ILE A 26 9.20 13.34 2.52
CA ILE A 26 10.42 12.75 1.99
C ILE A 26 10.58 11.37 2.61
N ALA A 27 10.64 10.34 1.77
CA ALA A 27 10.93 8.99 2.21
C ALA A 27 12.43 8.72 2.27
N ASP A 28 12.87 8.01 3.30
CA ASP A 28 14.24 7.51 3.41
C ASP A 28 14.35 6.01 3.07
N SER A 29 15.57 5.52 2.89
CA SER A 29 15.86 4.13 2.56
C SER A 29 15.70 3.16 3.75
N ALA A 30 15.64 3.67 4.98
CA ALA A 30 15.36 2.88 6.17
C ALA A 30 13.86 2.62 6.36
N GLY A 31 12.98 3.31 5.64
CA GLY A 31 11.51 3.22 5.74
C GLY A 31 10.89 4.28 6.64
N GLY A 32 11.67 5.29 7.05
CA GLY A 32 11.18 6.49 7.70
C GLY A 32 10.57 7.50 6.71
N LEU A 33 9.87 8.49 7.27
CA LEU A 33 9.33 9.64 6.56
C LEU A 33 9.74 10.91 7.28
N THR A 34 10.12 11.94 6.53
CA THR A 34 10.22 13.31 7.02
C THR A 34 9.07 14.12 6.46
N PHE A 35 8.49 14.98 7.29
CA PHE A 35 7.40 15.87 6.93
C PHE A 35 7.85 17.31 7.13
N ASP A 36 7.86 18.09 6.06
CA ASP A 36 8.12 19.53 6.09
C ASP A 36 6.80 20.26 6.00
N VAL A 37 6.29 20.71 7.13
CA VAL A 37 5.00 21.37 7.27
C VAL A 37 5.18 22.88 7.12
N THR A 38 4.30 23.54 6.37
CA THR A 38 4.24 25.00 6.32
C THR A 38 4.00 25.56 7.72
N GLU A 39 4.73 26.60 8.10
CA GLU A 39 4.44 27.29 9.36
C GLU A 39 2.99 27.75 9.42
N THR A 40 2.40 27.61 10.61
CA THR A 40 0.99 27.90 10.84
C THR A 40 0.72 29.37 11.17
N GLY A 41 1.77 30.15 11.47
CA GLY A 41 1.68 31.51 12.01
C GLY A 41 1.19 31.59 13.46
N GLU A 42 0.84 30.45 14.07
CA GLU A 42 0.39 30.36 15.46
C GLU A 42 1.58 30.12 16.40
N PRO A 43 1.74 30.90 17.48
CA PRO A 43 2.82 30.68 18.44
C PRO A 43 2.56 29.44 19.30
N GLY A 44 3.63 28.70 19.62
CA GLY A 44 3.61 27.59 20.58
C GLY A 44 4.21 26.30 20.04
N ALA A 45 4.25 25.27 20.88
CA ALA A 45 4.75 23.95 20.49
C ALA A 45 3.81 23.32 19.44
N ALA A 46 4.39 22.88 18.32
CA ALA A 46 3.66 22.24 17.24
C ALA A 46 3.95 20.73 17.19
N LEU A 47 2.94 19.94 16.83
CA LEU A 47 3.00 18.49 16.65
C LEU A 47 2.44 18.11 15.29
N LEU A 48 3.10 17.18 14.61
CA LEU A 48 2.49 16.38 13.56
C LEU A 48 1.74 15.23 14.24
N VAL A 49 0.45 15.10 13.98
CA VAL A 49 -0.40 14.04 14.54
C VAL A 49 -0.88 13.15 13.41
N LEU A 50 -0.50 11.88 13.44
CA LEU A 50 -1.02 10.84 12.56
C LEU A 50 -2.11 10.06 13.30
N ARG A 51 -3.34 10.06 12.79
CA ARG A 51 -4.48 9.34 13.40
C ARG A 51 -4.89 8.15 12.55
N HIS A 52 -5.00 6.97 13.14
CA HIS A 52 -5.49 5.81 12.41
C HIS A 52 -6.97 5.99 12.06
N ARG A 53 -7.36 5.66 10.82
CA ARG A 53 -8.73 5.90 10.35
C ARG A 53 -9.75 4.91 10.89
N GLU A 54 -9.32 3.71 11.24
CA GLU A 54 -10.20 2.59 11.62
C GLU A 54 -10.05 2.19 13.10
N SER A 55 -9.22 2.91 13.86
CA SER A 55 -9.03 2.69 15.30
C SER A 55 -8.82 4.03 16.02
N HIS A 56 -8.67 3.99 17.34
CA HIS A 56 -8.41 5.19 18.15
C HIS A 56 -6.92 5.52 18.31
N GLU A 57 -6.04 4.84 17.57
CA GLU A 57 -4.59 5.04 17.67
C GLU A 57 -4.15 6.35 17.05
N ALA A 58 -3.19 7.01 17.70
CA ALA A 58 -2.54 8.22 17.20
C ALA A 58 -1.05 8.22 17.53
N VAL A 59 -0.24 8.78 16.62
CA VAL A 59 1.18 9.02 16.81
C VAL A 59 1.43 10.52 16.69
N SER A 60 2.04 11.11 17.71
CA SER A 60 2.40 12.53 17.74
C SER A 60 3.91 12.70 17.67
N LEU A 61 4.38 13.51 16.72
CA LEU A 61 5.79 13.77 16.47
C LEU A 61 6.06 15.27 16.64
N PRO A 62 7.13 15.67 17.34
CA PRO A 62 7.46 17.09 17.49
C PRO A 62 7.77 17.72 16.14
N LEU A 63 7.22 18.91 15.91
CA LEU A 63 7.54 19.75 14.78
C LEU A 63 8.59 20.80 15.21
N THR A 64 9.77 20.75 14.60
CA THR A 64 10.89 21.64 14.90
C THR A 64 11.16 22.61 13.76
N PRO A 65 11.37 23.92 14.00
CA PRO A 65 11.68 24.88 12.94
C PRO A 65 12.94 24.51 12.15
N THR A 66 12.90 24.65 10.82
CA THR A 66 14.03 24.40 9.91
C THR A 66 14.71 25.68 9.39
N GLY A 67 14.17 26.86 9.71
CA GLY A 67 14.76 28.17 9.40
C GLY A 67 14.31 28.80 8.07
N ASP A 68 13.56 28.06 7.26
CA ASP A 68 13.00 28.45 5.95
C ASP A 68 11.48 28.74 6.02
N GLY A 69 10.97 29.08 7.21
CA GLY A 69 9.54 29.27 7.44
C GLY A 69 8.76 27.94 7.44
N ARG A 70 9.44 26.84 7.77
CA ARG A 70 8.85 25.50 7.85
C ARG A 70 9.17 24.83 9.17
N LEU A 71 8.34 23.85 9.48
CA LEU A 71 8.47 22.97 10.63
C LEU A 71 8.68 21.54 10.15
N ARG A 72 9.65 20.84 10.72
CA ARG A 72 9.98 19.46 10.35
C ARG A 72 9.63 18.48 11.45
N ALA A 73 8.98 17.38 11.08
CA ALA A 73 8.81 16.21 11.92
C ALA A 73 9.43 14.99 11.22
N ALA A 74 10.13 14.15 11.99
CA ALA A 74 10.64 12.88 11.50
C ALA A 74 9.81 11.74 12.10
N LEU A 75 9.40 10.80 11.25
CA LEU A 75 8.87 9.49 11.59
C LEU A 75 9.94 8.44 11.30
N PRO A 76 10.78 8.06 12.27
CA PRO A 76 11.81 7.04 12.08
C PRO A 76 11.22 5.69 11.68
N SER A 77 12.03 4.85 11.01
CA SER A 77 11.65 3.48 10.66
C SER A 77 11.23 2.63 11.87
N GLY A 78 11.86 2.84 13.03
CA GLY A 78 11.55 2.11 14.27
C GLY A 78 10.27 2.52 15.01
N VAL A 79 9.64 3.65 14.67
CA VAL A 79 8.37 4.05 15.31
C VAL A 79 7.24 3.19 14.75
N ALA A 80 6.51 2.47 15.62
CA ALA A 80 5.39 1.66 15.18
C ALA A 80 4.30 2.55 14.56
N LEU A 81 3.91 2.20 13.34
CA LEU A 81 2.75 2.75 12.66
C LEU A 81 2.01 1.56 12.04
N PRO A 82 1.08 0.91 12.78
CA PRO A 82 0.40 -0.29 12.33
C PRO A 82 -0.22 -0.20 10.93
N GLU A 83 -0.41 -1.37 10.32
CA GLU A 83 -0.95 -1.47 8.96
C GLU A 83 -2.32 -0.79 8.86
N GLY A 84 -2.46 0.15 7.93
CA GLY A 84 -3.69 0.92 7.81
C GLY A 84 -3.53 2.27 7.13
N ARG A 85 -4.57 3.10 7.27
CA ARG A 85 -4.60 4.47 6.71
C ARG A 85 -4.55 5.47 7.86
N TRP A 86 -3.59 6.36 7.80
CA TRP A 86 -3.31 7.35 8.82
C TRP A 86 -3.58 8.74 8.27
N ASP A 87 -4.45 9.48 8.94
CA ASP A 87 -4.80 10.85 8.58
C ASP A 87 -3.82 11.82 9.24
N ALA A 88 -3.24 12.73 8.45
CA ALA A 88 -2.19 13.63 8.91
C ALA A 88 -2.75 15.01 9.31
N TYR A 89 -2.37 15.47 10.50
CA TYR A 89 -2.81 16.73 11.08
C TYR A 89 -1.62 17.51 11.65
N VAL A 90 -1.75 18.84 11.70
CA VAL A 90 -0.92 19.69 12.55
C VAL A 90 -1.72 20.11 13.77
N GLN A 91 -1.08 20.10 14.95
CA GLN A 91 -1.66 20.58 16.19
C GLN A 91 -0.69 21.56 16.84
N VAL A 92 -1.13 22.78 17.11
CA VAL A 92 -0.31 23.84 17.72
C VAL A 92 -0.86 24.17 19.10
N ALA A 93 0.03 24.29 20.09
CA ALA A 93 -0.30 24.70 21.46
C ALA A 93 -1.45 23.90 22.12
N GLY A 94 -1.63 22.63 21.73
CA GLY A 94 -2.72 21.78 22.23
C GLY A 94 -4.11 22.13 21.69
N GLY A 95 -4.22 23.04 20.71
CA GLY A 95 -5.47 23.41 20.06
C GLY A 95 -6.06 22.29 19.19
N GLU A 96 -7.12 22.62 18.45
CA GLU A 96 -7.81 21.67 17.56
C GLU A 96 -6.90 21.23 16.39
N PRO A 97 -6.69 19.91 16.19
CA PRO A 97 -5.86 19.42 15.08
C PRO A 97 -6.44 19.78 13.71
N ARG A 98 -5.64 20.46 12.90
CA ARG A 98 -6.00 20.88 11.55
C ARG A 98 -5.47 19.89 10.52
N ARG A 99 -6.32 19.51 9.57
CA ARG A 99 -5.96 18.53 8.54
C ARG A 99 -4.90 19.09 7.61
N LEU A 100 -3.87 18.30 7.32
CA LEU A 100 -2.83 18.69 6.37
C LEU A 100 -3.27 18.44 4.93
N ALA A 101 -3.00 19.40 4.05
CA ALA A 101 -3.01 19.21 2.61
C ALA A 101 -1.69 18.55 2.15
N PRO A 102 -1.70 17.75 1.07
CA PRO A 102 -0.49 17.20 0.50
C PRO A 102 0.32 18.31 -0.20
N GLY A 103 1.64 18.30 0.01
CA GLY A 103 2.61 19.10 -0.74
C GLY A 103 3.31 18.26 -1.81
N VAL A 104 4.64 18.43 -1.92
CA VAL A 104 5.52 17.64 -2.78
C VAL A 104 5.98 16.37 -2.07
N ASP A 105 5.82 15.22 -2.72
CA ASP A 105 6.28 13.92 -2.21
C ASP A 105 7.57 13.48 -2.93
N ASP A 106 8.69 13.37 -2.21
CA ASP A 106 9.92 12.72 -2.68
C ASP A 106 9.98 11.28 -2.17
N LEU A 107 9.50 10.36 -3.01
CA LEU A 107 9.39 8.92 -2.70
C LEU A 107 10.44 8.07 -3.40
N ARG A 108 11.47 8.68 -3.99
CA ARG A 108 12.48 7.96 -4.79
C ARG A 108 13.19 6.88 -3.98
N SER A 109 13.42 7.12 -2.69
CA SER A 109 14.04 6.14 -1.78
C SER A 109 13.20 4.89 -1.50
N LEU A 110 11.89 4.92 -1.81
CA LEU A 110 11.02 3.74 -1.69
C LEU A 110 11.17 2.82 -2.91
N VAL A 111 11.48 3.39 -4.08
CA VAL A 111 11.61 2.62 -5.32
C VAL A 111 12.88 1.77 -5.26
N ALA A 112 12.73 0.47 -5.51
CA ALA A 112 13.82 -0.52 -5.44
C ALA A 112 14.48 -0.65 -4.05
N ARG A 113 13.82 -0.19 -2.98
CA ARG A 113 14.29 -0.40 -1.61
C ARG A 113 14.36 -1.89 -1.28
N VAL A 114 15.48 -2.32 -0.73
CA VAL A 114 15.67 -3.66 -0.17
C VAL A 114 15.81 -3.54 1.35
N PRO A 115 14.75 -3.80 2.13
CA PRO A 115 14.84 -3.81 3.59
C PRO A 115 15.96 -4.74 4.07
N SER A 116 16.84 -4.21 4.94
CA SER A 116 17.98 -4.94 5.50
C SER A 116 17.58 -6.08 6.44
N GLY A 117 16.34 -6.06 6.94
CA GLY A 117 15.84 -7.00 7.95
C GLY A 117 16.24 -6.68 9.39
N SER A 118 17.03 -5.64 9.64
CA SER A 118 17.53 -5.30 10.98
C SER A 118 16.45 -4.98 12.01
N LEU A 119 15.26 -4.57 11.56
CA LEU A 119 14.10 -4.29 12.42
C LEU A 119 13.24 -5.52 12.71
N GLY A 120 13.54 -6.67 12.11
CA GLY A 120 12.71 -7.89 12.22
C GLY A 120 11.37 -7.82 11.48
N HIS A 121 11.07 -6.70 10.82
CA HIS A 121 9.86 -6.48 10.05
C HIS A 121 10.14 -5.59 8.83
N VAL A 122 9.23 -5.63 7.87
CA VAL A 122 9.17 -4.69 6.74
C VAL A 122 8.19 -3.58 7.10
N ALA A 123 8.72 -2.36 7.26
CA ALA A 123 7.93 -1.14 7.40
C ALA A 123 7.89 -0.40 6.05
N VAL A 124 6.69 -0.16 5.53
CA VAL A 124 6.46 0.66 4.33
C VAL A 124 5.46 1.74 4.68
N ARG A 125 5.80 3.00 4.35
CA ARG A 125 4.97 4.16 4.61
C ARG A 125 4.93 5.02 3.38
N ILE A 126 3.74 5.25 2.84
CA ILE A 126 3.54 5.97 1.58
C ILE A 126 2.59 7.15 1.86
N PRO A 127 3.07 8.40 1.87
CA PRO A 127 2.19 9.56 1.87
C PRO A 127 1.40 9.59 0.57
N TYR A 128 0.14 10.02 0.63
CA TYR A 128 -0.71 10.15 -0.55
C TYR A 128 -1.82 11.17 -0.34
N ALA A 129 -2.21 11.81 -1.44
CA ALA A 129 -3.40 12.64 -1.50
C ALA A 129 -4.66 11.77 -1.47
N THR A 130 -5.54 12.03 -0.52
CA THR A 130 -6.88 11.44 -0.52
C THR A 130 -7.76 12.10 -1.57
N ARG A 131 -8.87 11.44 -1.95
CA ARG A 131 -9.89 12.00 -2.85
C ARG A 131 -10.48 13.35 -2.41
N HIS A 132 -10.30 13.72 -1.13
CA HIS A 132 -10.78 14.97 -0.54
C HIS A 132 -9.70 16.05 -0.48
N GLY A 133 -8.54 15.83 -1.10
CA GLY A 133 -7.43 16.80 -1.11
C GLY A 133 -6.64 16.86 0.20
N ASN A 134 -6.82 15.88 1.11
CA ASN A 134 -6.07 15.81 2.37
C ASN A 134 -4.91 14.83 2.26
N LEU A 135 -3.83 15.10 2.99
CA LEU A 135 -2.72 14.19 3.20
C LEU A 135 -3.15 13.04 4.12
N SER A 136 -2.75 11.85 3.73
CA SER A 136 -2.77 10.64 4.55
C SER A 136 -1.50 9.85 4.30
N VAL A 137 -1.13 8.99 5.25
CA VAL A 137 -0.06 8.01 5.10
C VAL A 137 -0.68 6.62 5.06
N ARG A 138 -0.35 5.85 4.05
CA ARG A 138 -0.64 4.41 4.03
C ARG A 138 0.54 3.69 4.66
N SER A 139 0.29 2.88 5.69
CA SER A 139 1.33 2.16 6.42
C SER A 139 1.14 0.65 6.31
N TRP A 140 2.24 -0.08 6.25
CA TRP A 140 2.32 -1.53 6.43
C TRP A 140 3.48 -1.85 7.37
N LEU A 141 3.24 -2.78 8.28
CA LEU A 141 4.21 -3.27 9.24
C LEU A 141 4.10 -4.80 9.29
N ARG A 142 4.91 -5.50 8.48
CA ARG A 142 4.75 -6.95 8.26
C ARG A 142 5.98 -7.74 8.66
N ALA A 143 5.77 -8.82 9.40
CA ALA A 143 6.78 -9.82 9.73
C ALA A 143 6.12 -11.20 9.86
N PRO A 144 6.50 -12.20 9.04
CA PRO A 144 7.31 -12.08 7.82
C PRO A 144 6.57 -11.36 6.68
N HIS A 145 7.28 -11.06 5.60
CA HIS A 145 6.71 -10.45 4.38
C HIS A 145 7.16 -11.19 3.13
N ALA A 146 6.26 -11.34 2.15
CA ALA A 146 6.54 -11.87 0.83
C ALA A 146 6.21 -10.80 -0.22
N GLU A 147 7.25 -10.19 -0.79
CA GLU A 147 7.14 -9.14 -1.81
C GLU A 147 7.08 -9.76 -3.20
N ALA A 148 6.04 -9.47 -3.97
CA ALA A 148 6.00 -9.72 -5.41
C ALA A 148 6.77 -8.62 -6.15
N VAL A 149 7.95 -8.99 -6.66
CA VAL A 149 8.89 -8.09 -7.35
C VAL A 149 8.52 -7.95 -8.83
N GLU A 150 8.24 -9.08 -9.48
CA GLU A 150 7.92 -9.12 -10.91
C GLU A 150 6.69 -10.00 -11.16
N LEU A 151 5.79 -9.48 -12.00
CA LEU A 151 4.69 -10.23 -12.58
C LEU A 151 4.94 -10.34 -14.08
N TYR A 152 4.90 -11.55 -14.62
CA TYR A 152 5.11 -11.80 -16.03
C TYR A 152 4.04 -12.74 -16.59
N ARG A 153 3.80 -12.62 -17.89
CA ARG A 153 2.87 -13.50 -18.59
C ARG A 153 3.54 -14.85 -18.80
N ALA A 154 2.99 -15.90 -18.19
CA ALA A 154 3.29 -17.28 -18.56
C ALA A 154 2.31 -17.74 -19.66
N GLU A 155 2.65 -18.82 -20.37
CA GLU A 155 1.89 -19.29 -21.55
C GLU A 155 0.37 -19.42 -21.30
N ARG A 156 -0.03 -19.90 -20.11
CA ARG A 156 -1.43 -20.08 -19.68
C ARG A 156 -1.67 -19.68 -18.22
N GLY A 157 -0.95 -18.67 -17.74
CA GLY A 157 -0.96 -18.33 -16.32
C GLY A 157 -0.27 -17.02 -15.97
N LEU A 158 -0.21 -16.78 -14.66
CA LEU A 158 0.55 -15.68 -14.05
C LEU A 158 1.87 -16.21 -13.52
N GLY A 159 2.98 -15.74 -14.08
CA GLY A 159 4.28 -15.89 -13.46
C GLY A 159 4.48 -14.85 -12.36
N VAL A 160 4.95 -15.29 -11.19
CA VAL A 160 5.28 -14.44 -10.05
C VAL A 160 6.73 -14.70 -9.66
N ARG A 161 7.53 -13.64 -9.56
CA ARG A 161 8.82 -13.66 -8.85
C ARG A 161 8.79 -12.69 -7.70
N GLY A 162 9.43 -13.06 -6.61
CA GLY A 162 9.40 -12.29 -5.39
C GLY A 162 10.53 -12.59 -4.45
N ARG A 163 10.50 -11.93 -3.30
CA ARG A 163 11.48 -12.06 -2.23
C ARG A 163 10.80 -12.11 -0.87
N VAL A 164 11.32 -12.92 0.04
CA VAL A 164 10.87 -12.93 1.44
C VAL A 164 11.75 -12.07 2.34
N TYR A 165 11.13 -11.53 3.38
CA TYR A 165 11.79 -10.78 4.44
C TYR A 165 11.34 -11.29 5.81
N GLY A 166 12.29 -11.41 6.74
CA GLY A 166 12.02 -11.87 8.11
C GLY A 166 11.75 -13.38 8.25
N VAL A 167 11.95 -14.17 7.19
CA VAL A 167 11.84 -15.64 7.21
C VAL A 167 12.74 -16.24 6.12
N PRO A 168 13.44 -17.36 6.36
CA PRO A 168 14.14 -18.09 5.30
C PRO A 168 13.17 -18.89 4.43
N LEU A 169 13.55 -19.19 3.19
CA LEU A 169 12.86 -20.16 2.34
C LEU A 169 13.48 -21.54 2.55
N ALA A 170 12.68 -22.51 2.96
CA ALA A 170 13.08 -23.90 3.07
C ALA A 170 12.91 -24.63 1.72
N PRO A 171 13.61 -25.76 1.49
CA PRO A 171 13.47 -26.55 0.27
C PRO A 171 12.05 -27.08 0.02
N ASP A 172 11.23 -27.21 1.06
CA ASP A 172 9.83 -27.65 1.00
C ASP A 172 8.83 -26.48 0.93
N ALA A 173 9.30 -25.26 0.65
CA ALA A 173 8.44 -24.10 0.45
C ALA A 173 7.49 -24.29 -0.74
N TYR A 174 6.26 -23.79 -0.59
CA TYR A 174 5.27 -23.84 -1.66
C TYR A 174 4.34 -22.63 -1.61
N ALA A 175 3.64 -22.37 -2.71
CA ALA A 175 2.62 -21.35 -2.79
C ALA A 175 1.22 -21.97 -2.72
N GLU A 176 0.27 -21.23 -2.17
CA GLU A 176 -1.14 -21.60 -2.12
C GLU A 176 -1.97 -20.60 -2.91
N VAL A 177 -2.84 -21.11 -3.76
CA VAL A 177 -3.84 -20.33 -4.50
C VAL A 177 -5.21 -20.67 -3.91
N CYS A 178 -5.79 -19.72 -3.19
CA CYS A 178 -6.98 -19.93 -2.37
C CYS A 178 -8.17 -19.16 -2.92
N HIS A 179 -9.29 -19.82 -3.16
CA HIS A 179 -10.50 -19.11 -3.55
C HIS A 179 -11.03 -18.31 -2.36
N ARG A 180 -11.25 -17.01 -2.53
CA ARG A 180 -11.60 -16.10 -1.44
C ARG A 180 -12.94 -16.43 -0.79
N ASP A 181 -13.97 -16.64 -1.61
CA ASP A 181 -15.36 -16.71 -1.13
C ASP A 181 -15.89 -18.14 -0.95
N ALA A 182 -15.03 -19.15 -1.05
CA ALA A 182 -15.47 -20.53 -0.89
C ALA A 182 -14.45 -21.36 -0.14
N ALA A 183 -14.94 -22.04 0.90
CA ALA A 183 -14.18 -23.05 1.61
C ALA A 183 -13.80 -24.18 0.65
N GLY A 184 -12.55 -24.60 0.72
CA GLY A 184 -12.00 -25.66 -0.11
C GLY A 184 -10.49 -25.74 0.07
N PRO A 185 -9.87 -26.87 -0.33
CA PRO A 185 -8.43 -27.00 -0.25
C PRO A 185 -7.75 -25.95 -1.14
N PRO A 186 -6.63 -25.36 -0.69
CA PRO A 186 -5.81 -24.51 -1.55
C PRO A 186 -5.26 -25.33 -2.71
N ILE A 187 -5.10 -24.70 -3.87
CA ILE A 187 -4.28 -25.28 -4.94
C ILE A 187 -2.82 -25.02 -4.54
N ARG A 188 -2.07 -26.09 -4.27
CA ARG A 188 -0.63 -26.01 -4.00
C ARG A 188 0.13 -25.87 -5.32
N VAL A 189 1.08 -24.94 -5.33
CA VAL A 189 1.98 -24.69 -6.46
C VAL A 189 3.41 -24.79 -5.96
N GLU A 190 4.24 -25.54 -6.68
CA GLU A 190 5.67 -25.62 -6.39
C GLU A 190 6.33 -24.25 -6.56
N VAL A 191 7.29 -23.97 -5.70
CA VAL A 191 8.04 -22.72 -5.70
C VAL A 191 9.50 -23.04 -5.98
N ALA A 192 10.05 -22.44 -7.02
CA ALA A 192 11.49 -22.38 -7.21
C ALA A 192 12.08 -21.42 -6.18
N VAL A 193 13.09 -21.89 -5.43
CA VAL A 193 13.75 -21.11 -4.36
C VAL A 193 15.19 -20.83 -4.75
N GLU A 194 15.60 -19.57 -4.65
CA GLU A 194 16.99 -19.14 -4.76
C GLU A 194 17.29 -18.15 -3.64
N GLN A 195 18.00 -18.62 -2.60
CA GLN A 195 18.25 -17.83 -1.37
C GLN A 195 16.94 -17.31 -0.74
N ALA A 196 16.71 -15.99 -0.78
CA ALA A 196 15.51 -15.33 -0.28
C ALA A 196 14.47 -15.07 -1.38
N GLU A 197 14.75 -15.49 -2.61
CA GLU A 197 13.91 -15.28 -3.78
C GLU A 197 13.07 -16.51 -4.08
N PHE A 198 11.86 -16.26 -4.56
CA PHE A 198 10.92 -17.28 -4.94
C PHE A 198 10.33 -17.02 -6.31
N GLY A 199 10.01 -18.09 -7.04
CA GLY A 199 9.34 -18.02 -8.33
C GLY A 199 8.31 -19.13 -8.48
N PHE A 200 7.12 -18.82 -8.99
CA PHE A 200 6.11 -19.82 -9.34
C PHE A 200 5.17 -19.32 -10.44
N THR A 201 4.36 -20.23 -10.99
CA THR A 201 3.33 -19.91 -11.98
C THR A 201 1.95 -20.36 -11.50
N VAL A 202 0.99 -19.44 -11.48
CA VAL A 202 -0.43 -19.75 -11.28
C VAL A 202 -1.05 -20.15 -12.61
N ALA A 203 -1.42 -21.41 -12.76
CA ALA A 203 -2.11 -21.90 -13.96
C ALA A 203 -3.58 -21.48 -13.94
N TYR A 204 -4.00 -20.63 -14.89
CA TYR A 204 -5.39 -20.13 -14.95
C TYR A 204 -6.39 -21.24 -15.29
N GLY A 205 -5.97 -22.28 -16.02
CA GLY A 205 -6.83 -23.41 -16.42
C GLY A 205 -7.48 -24.17 -15.25
N ALA A 206 -6.88 -24.11 -14.06
CA ALA A 206 -7.35 -24.77 -12.85
C ALA A 206 -8.32 -23.90 -12.01
N LEU A 207 -8.51 -22.64 -12.39
CA LEU A 207 -9.25 -21.68 -11.57
C LEU A 207 -10.69 -21.52 -12.10
N ARG A 208 -11.67 -21.74 -11.21
CA ARG A 208 -13.06 -21.35 -11.47
C ARG A 208 -13.24 -19.82 -11.36
N PRO A 209 -14.33 -19.27 -11.92
CA PRO A 209 -14.67 -17.85 -11.75
C PRO A 209 -14.69 -17.42 -10.27
N GLY A 210 -14.10 -16.27 -9.97
CA GLY A 210 -13.94 -15.75 -8.61
C GLY A 210 -12.62 -15.01 -8.39
N VAL A 211 -12.34 -14.67 -7.14
CA VAL A 211 -11.07 -14.08 -6.72
C VAL A 211 -10.25 -15.12 -5.98
N TRP A 212 -8.98 -15.22 -6.33
CA TRP A 212 -8.03 -16.18 -5.79
C TRP A 212 -6.87 -15.45 -5.11
N ASP A 213 -6.71 -15.66 -3.81
CA ASP A 213 -5.65 -15.08 -2.99
C ASP A 213 -4.38 -15.93 -3.04
N LEU A 214 -3.23 -15.26 -3.15
CA LEU A 214 -1.93 -15.91 -3.27
C LEU A 214 -1.16 -15.86 -1.95
N TRP A 215 -0.78 -17.02 -1.44
CA TRP A 215 -0.03 -17.15 -0.20
C TRP A 215 1.27 -17.90 -0.45
N LEU A 216 2.27 -17.61 0.36
CA LEU A 216 3.53 -18.34 0.41
C LEU A 216 3.63 -19.07 1.74
N ARG A 217 4.06 -20.33 1.69
CA ARG A 217 4.39 -21.16 2.85
C ARG A 217 5.91 -21.36 2.82
N PRO A 218 6.70 -20.42 3.38
CA PRO A 218 8.14 -20.37 3.19
C PRO A 218 8.88 -21.52 3.89
N ALA A 219 8.26 -22.20 4.86
CA ALA A 219 8.84 -23.34 5.59
C ALA A 219 7.83 -24.51 5.67
N GLY A 220 7.18 -24.80 4.55
CA GLY A 220 6.23 -25.91 4.43
C GLY A 220 5.01 -25.78 5.36
N GLU A 221 4.43 -26.93 5.72
CA GLU A 221 3.19 -27.00 6.50
C GLU A 221 3.33 -26.53 7.96
N GLY A 222 4.50 -26.74 8.57
CA GLY A 222 4.78 -26.29 9.93
C GLY A 222 5.11 -24.81 10.04
N GLY A 223 5.39 -24.15 8.92
CA GLY A 223 5.87 -22.78 8.86
C GLY A 223 4.78 -21.71 8.93
N PRO A 224 5.15 -20.42 8.85
CA PRO A 224 4.18 -19.35 8.70
C PRO A 224 3.45 -19.44 7.36
N ARG A 225 2.34 -18.73 7.25
CA ARG A 225 1.55 -18.59 6.02
C ARG A 225 1.48 -17.10 5.68
N VAL A 226 2.14 -16.70 4.61
CA VAL A 226 2.46 -15.29 4.34
C VAL A 226 1.68 -14.81 3.11
N ARG A 227 0.93 -13.72 3.25
CA ARG A 227 0.21 -13.13 2.11
C ARG A 227 1.23 -12.49 1.16
N ILE A 228 1.18 -12.86 -0.11
CA ILE A 228 2.03 -12.25 -1.14
C ILE A 228 1.45 -10.87 -1.47
N ALA A 229 2.26 -9.83 -1.37
CA ALA A 229 1.86 -8.45 -1.65
C ALA A 229 2.95 -7.70 -2.41
N ARG A 230 2.61 -6.52 -2.93
CA ARG A 230 3.59 -5.59 -3.50
C ARG A 230 3.54 -4.29 -2.72
N LEU A 231 4.52 -4.06 -1.86
CA LEU A 231 4.56 -2.94 -0.93
C LEU A 231 5.79 -2.06 -1.13
N LEU A 232 6.89 -2.58 -1.69
CA LEU A 232 8.15 -1.87 -1.83
C LEU A 232 8.19 -0.99 -3.10
N ASP A 233 7.19 -0.12 -3.22
CA ASP A 233 7.10 0.94 -4.23
C ASP A 233 6.39 2.19 -3.67
N ALA A 234 6.18 3.20 -4.52
CA ALA A 234 5.58 4.47 -4.13
C ALA A 234 4.05 4.54 -4.34
N ILE A 235 3.37 3.41 -4.61
CA ILE A 235 1.93 3.41 -4.95
C ILE A 235 1.11 2.98 -3.72
N ALA A 236 0.44 3.97 -3.10
CA ALA A 236 -0.39 3.76 -1.91
C ALA A 236 -1.64 2.89 -2.16
N ASP A 237 -2.28 2.99 -3.33
CA ASP A 237 -3.44 2.19 -3.71
C ASP A 237 -3.26 1.59 -5.11
N LYS A 238 -2.83 0.33 -5.16
CA LYS A 238 -2.48 -0.31 -6.44
C LYS A 238 -3.68 -0.56 -7.32
N ARG A 239 -4.89 -0.70 -6.77
CA ARG A 239 -6.09 -0.99 -7.56
C ARG A 239 -6.45 0.13 -8.52
N LEU A 240 -6.08 1.37 -8.19
CA LEU A 240 -6.39 2.54 -9.01
C LEU A 240 -5.38 2.75 -10.14
N PHE A 241 -4.16 2.23 -10.02
CA PHE A 241 -3.05 2.55 -10.93
C PHE A 241 -2.46 1.34 -11.66
N LEU A 242 -2.46 0.15 -11.04
CA LEU A 242 -1.88 -1.07 -11.63
C LEU A 242 -2.99 -1.94 -12.22
N ILE A 243 -3.41 -1.58 -13.42
CA ILE A 243 -4.36 -2.36 -14.22
C ILE A 243 -3.55 -3.33 -15.09
N HIS A 244 -3.70 -4.62 -14.81
CA HIS A 244 -3.08 -5.66 -15.61
C HIS A 244 -4.06 -6.20 -16.67
N PRO A 245 -3.61 -6.38 -17.93
CA PRO A 245 -4.42 -7.01 -18.96
C PRO A 245 -4.90 -8.39 -18.52
N ARG A 246 -6.18 -8.68 -18.77
CA ARG A 246 -6.73 -10.03 -18.59
C ARG A 246 -6.47 -10.86 -19.84
N VAL A 247 -6.29 -12.16 -19.64
CA VAL A 247 -6.00 -13.12 -20.70
C VAL A 247 -7.19 -14.07 -20.83
N PRO A 248 -7.74 -14.27 -22.04
CA PRO A 248 -8.75 -15.28 -22.28
C PRO A 248 -8.12 -16.68 -22.18
N VAL A 249 -8.73 -17.56 -21.40
CA VAL A 249 -8.27 -18.93 -21.17
C VAL A 249 -9.45 -19.90 -21.17
N LYS A 250 -9.29 -21.07 -21.79
CA LYS A 250 -10.23 -22.18 -21.63
C LYS A 250 -9.89 -22.94 -20.36
N THR A 251 -10.85 -23.05 -19.44
CA THR A 251 -10.70 -23.77 -18.17
C THR A 251 -11.63 -24.99 -18.12
N LEU A 252 -11.50 -25.79 -17.06
CA LEU A 252 -12.45 -26.86 -16.76
C LEU A 252 -13.88 -26.33 -16.46
N TYR A 253 -14.02 -25.02 -16.23
CA TYR A 253 -15.27 -24.35 -15.92
C TYR A 253 -15.81 -23.53 -17.11
N GLY A 254 -15.25 -23.73 -18.30
CA GLY A 254 -15.58 -22.98 -19.50
C GLY A 254 -14.57 -21.86 -19.83
N PRO A 255 -14.86 -21.06 -20.86
CA PRO A 255 -14.02 -19.91 -21.22
C PRO A 255 -14.09 -18.82 -20.14
N VAL A 256 -12.94 -18.27 -19.77
CA VAL A 256 -12.82 -17.20 -18.77
C VAL A 256 -11.83 -16.13 -19.24
N GLU A 257 -11.89 -14.96 -18.62
CA GLU A 257 -10.82 -13.98 -18.60
C GLU A 257 -10.15 -13.98 -17.22
N ALA A 258 -8.83 -14.16 -17.19
CA ALA A 258 -8.05 -14.24 -15.96
C ALA A 258 -6.89 -13.24 -15.96
N GLY A 259 -6.60 -12.64 -14.80
CA GLY A 259 -5.50 -11.69 -14.66
C GLY A 259 -5.16 -11.39 -13.20
N PRO A 260 -3.95 -10.87 -12.91
CA PRO A 260 -3.60 -10.42 -11.57
C PRO A 260 -4.43 -9.21 -11.17
N SER A 261 -4.67 -9.08 -9.88
CA SER A 261 -5.32 -7.94 -9.25
C SER A 261 -4.75 -7.69 -7.87
N TYR A 262 -4.99 -6.51 -7.31
CA TYR A 262 -4.56 -6.16 -5.96
C TYR A 262 -5.76 -6.00 -5.02
N THR A 263 -5.60 -6.37 -3.75
CA THR A 263 -6.58 -6.08 -2.70
C THR A 263 -6.55 -4.61 -2.30
N ARG A 264 -7.47 -4.19 -1.42
CA ARG A 264 -7.44 -2.86 -0.79
C ARG A 264 -6.12 -2.61 -0.05
N ASP A 265 -5.48 -3.67 0.42
CA ASP A 265 -4.28 -3.64 1.23
C ASP A 265 -3.01 -3.97 0.43
N ASN A 266 -3.10 -3.93 -0.91
CA ASN A 266 -2.02 -4.18 -1.87
C ASN A 266 -1.50 -5.64 -1.88
N ASP A 267 -2.29 -6.59 -1.40
CA ASP A 267 -2.01 -8.01 -1.57
C ASP A 267 -2.33 -8.48 -2.99
N LEU A 268 -1.55 -9.42 -3.51
CA LEU A 268 -1.68 -9.91 -4.87
C LEU A 268 -2.74 -11.03 -4.97
N SER A 269 -3.69 -10.90 -5.87
CA SER A 269 -4.71 -11.92 -6.17
C SER A 269 -4.74 -12.20 -7.67
N VAL A 270 -5.47 -13.25 -8.05
CA VAL A 270 -5.91 -13.48 -9.43
C VAL A 270 -7.42 -13.32 -9.48
N THR A 271 -7.92 -12.54 -10.43
CA THR A 271 -9.35 -12.46 -10.72
C THR A 271 -9.64 -13.27 -11.97
N VAL A 272 -10.67 -14.12 -11.88
CA VAL A 272 -11.17 -14.94 -12.97
C VAL A 272 -12.64 -14.62 -13.18
N THR A 273 -13.01 -14.21 -14.39
CA THR A 273 -14.40 -13.90 -14.76
C THR A 273 -14.82 -14.81 -15.91
N ALA A 274 -16.03 -15.37 -15.86
CA ALA A 274 -16.57 -16.10 -17.00
C ALA A 274 -16.57 -15.21 -18.25
N ALA A 275 -16.14 -15.76 -19.38
CA ALA A 275 -16.31 -15.07 -20.66
C ALA A 275 -17.80 -15.13 -21.02
N GLY A 276 -18.39 -13.95 -21.24
CA GLY A 276 -19.78 -13.83 -21.72
C GLY A 276 -19.95 -14.29 -23.16
#